data_AF-A7SV59-F1
#
_entry.id   AF-A7SV59-F1
#
_cell.length_a   1.000
_cell.length_b   1.000
_cell.length_c   1.000
_cell.angle_alpha   90.00
_cell.angle_beta   90.00
_cell.angle_gamma   90.00
#
_symmetry.space_group_name_H-M   'P 1'
#
loop_
_entity.id
_entity.type
_entity.pdbx_description
1 polymer ?
#
loop_
_entity_poly.entity_id
_entity_poly.type
_entity_poly.pdbx_seq_one_letter_code
_entity_poly.pdbx_strand_id
1 'polypeptide(L)' 'SLTTETNNNQTTKDKKKDCVVCYENEIVAALVPCGHNLFCMECADRIRDEHSVCPVCQKHVTQVLRIFS' A
#
# COMPACT_ATOMS: atom_id res chain seq x y z
N SER A 1 -35.04 25.30 17.58
CA SER A 1 -34.21 24.09 17.68
C SER A 1 -34.05 23.51 16.28
N LEU A 2 -32.97 23.86 15.57
CA LEU A 2 -32.71 23.32 14.24
C LEU A 2 -31.89 22.04 14.40
N THR A 3 -32.50 20.91 14.08
CA THR A 3 -31.86 19.60 14.03
C THR A 3 -31.14 19.47 12.69
N THR A 4 -29.81 19.66 12.70
CA THR A 4 -28.96 19.34 11.55
C THR A 4 -28.73 17.83 11.54
N GLU A 5 -29.55 17.11 10.78
CA GLU A 5 -29.34 15.70 10.48
C GLU A 5 -28.21 15.58 9.44
N THR A 6 -26.98 15.43 9.92
CA THR A 6 -25.82 15.17 9.06
C THR A 6 -25.95 13.75 8.49
N ASN A 7 -26.46 13.67 7.28
CA ASN A 7 -26.60 12.46 6.47
C ASN A 7 -25.20 11.86 6.22
N ASN A 8 -24.90 10.80 6.98
CA ASN A 8 -23.66 10.05 6.91
C ASN A 8 -23.71 9.10 5.70
N ASN A 9 -23.57 9.66 4.50
CA ASN A 9 -23.53 8.90 3.26
C ASN A 9 -22.13 8.30 3.07
N GLN A 10 -21.81 7.28 3.87
CA GLN A 10 -20.64 6.43 3.68
C GLN A 10 -20.87 5.54 2.46
N THR A 11 -20.60 6.10 1.28
CA THR A 11 -20.40 5.29 0.08
C THR A 11 -19.12 4.46 0.26
N THR A 12 -19.29 3.20 0.66
CA THR A 12 -18.27 2.16 0.65
C THR A 12 -17.91 1.82 -0.80
N LYS A 13 -17.20 2.72 -1.48
CA LYS A 13 -16.38 2.30 -2.61
C LYS A 13 -15.18 1.58 -2.02
N ASP A 14 -14.89 0.37 -2.47
CA ASP A 14 -13.62 -0.31 -2.27
C ASP A 14 -12.49 0.69 -2.54
N LYS A 15 -12.02 1.36 -1.48
CA LYS A 15 -10.87 2.24 -1.57
C LYS A 15 -9.69 1.31 -1.77
N LYS A 16 -9.34 1.08 -3.04
CA LYS A 16 -8.03 0.59 -3.46
C LYS A 16 -7.02 1.29 -2.55
N LYS A 17 -6.31 0.51 -1.74
CA LYS A 17 -5.42 1.07 -0.74
C LYS A 17 -4.24 1.70 -1.48
N ASP A 18 -3.93 2.94 -1.16
CA ASP A 18 -2.80 3.65 -1.76
C ASP A 18 -1.48 3.24 -1.11
N CYS A 19 -0.40 3.29 -1.87
CA CYS A 19 0.94 2.93 -1.43
C CYS A 19 1.33 3.77 -0.21
N VAL A 20 1.82 3.12 0.85
CA VAL A 20 2.18 3.80 2.10
C VAL A 20 3.46 4.64 2.01
N VAL A 21 4.15 4.60 0.86
CA VAL A 21 5.40 5.35 0.62
C VAL A 21 5.12 6.63 -0.16
N CYS A 22 4.45 6.54 -1.31
CA CYS A 22 4.14 7.72 -2.13
C CYS A 22 2.74 8.29 -1.89
N TYR A 23 1.79 7.51 -1.38
CA TYR A 23 0.37 7.89 -1.25
C TYR A 23 -0.32 8.31 -2.56
N GLU A 24 0.28 7.97 -3.71
CA GLU A 24 -0.21 8.35 -5.04
C GLU A 24 -0.69 7.13 -5.86
N ASN A 25 0.02 6.01 -5.74
CA ASN A 25 -0.18 4.84 -6.58
C ASN A 25 -0.82 3.68 -5.81
N GLU A 26 -1.59 2.85 -6.50
CA GLU A 26 -2.26 1.68 -5.90
C GLU A 26 -1.26 0.65 -5.33
N ILE A 27 -1.65 0.02 -4.22
CA ILE A 27 -0.94 -1.13 -3.66
C ILE A 27 -1.13 -2.35 -4.58
N VAL A 28 -0.07 -2.68 -5.30
CA VAL A 28 -0.02 -3.82 -6.23
C VAL A 28 1.25 -4.64 -6.09
N ALA A 29 2.12 -4.34 -5.11
CA ALA A 29 3.40 -5.01 -4.93
C ALA A 29 3.54 -5.64 -3.53
N ALA A 30 4.12 -6.84 -3.48
CA ALA A 30 4.51 -7.53 -2.26
C ALA A 30 6.03 -7.77 -2.25
N LEU A 31 6.65 -7.57 -1.09
CA LEU A 31 8.09 -7.79 -0.90
C LEU A 31 8.37 -9.24 -0.46
N VAL A 32 9.33 -9.90 -1.08
CA VAL A 32 9.74 -11.28 -0.76
C VAL A 32 11.04 -11.27 0.03
N PRO A 33 11.18 -12.10 1.09
CA PRO A 33 10.26 -13.16 1.53
C PRO A 33 9.23 -12.74 2.58
N CYS A 34 9.15 -11.46 2.95
CA CYS A 34 8.33 -11.05 4.09
C CYS A 34 6.81 -10.99 3.81
N GLY A 35 6.40 -10.88 2.56
CA GLY A 35 5.01 -10.86 2.11
C GLY A 35 4.27 -9.54 2.31
N HIS A 36 4.89 -8.48 2.84
CA HIS A 36 4.19 -7.21 3.07
C HIS A 36 3.80 -6.55 1.74
N ASN A 37 2.49 -6.33 1.58
CA ASN A 37 1.83 -5.82 0.39
C ASN A 37 1.24 -4.43 0.66
N LEU A 38 2.10 -3.44 0.88
CA LEU A 38 1.71 -2.06 1.18
C LEU A 38 2.28 -1.04 0.18
N PHE A 39 2.80 -1.53 -0.95
CA PHE A 39 3.62 -0.76 -1.87
C PHE A 39 3.05 -0.80 -3.29
N CYS A 40 3.26 0.28 -4.04
CA CYS A 40 3.17 0.23 -5.49
C CYS A 40 4.44 -0.41 -6.07
N MET A 41 4.43 -0.76 -7.36
CA MET A 41 5.60 -1.38 -8.03
C MET A 41 6.84 -0.50 -7.95
N GLU A 42 6.71 0.79 -8.26
CA GLU A 42 7.86 1.71 -8.32
C GLU A 42 8.55 1.87 -6.95
N CYS A 43 7.76 2.07 -5.89
CA CYS A 43 8.30 2.14 -4.53
C CYS A 43 8.90 0.81 -4.07
N ALA A 44 8.29 -0.32 -4.44
CA ALA A 44 8.80 -1.64 -4.09
C ALA A 44 10.12 -1.98 -4.78
N ASP A 45 10.26 -1.66 -6.08
CA ASP A 45 11.53 -1.79 -6.82
C ASP A 45 12.61 -0.89 -6.22
N ARG A 46 12.29 0.36 -5.90
CA ARG A 46 13.23 1.27 -5.23
C ARG A 46 13.70 0.74 -3.87
N ILE A 47 12.78 0.18 -3.08
CA ILE A 47 13.12 -0.47 -1.81
C ILE A 47 14.09 -1.63 -2.05
N ARG A 48 13.85 -2.49 -3.04
CA ARG A 48 14.75 -3.61 -3.36
C ARG A 48 16.14 -3.11 -3.75
N ASP A 49 16.22 -2.11 -4.62
CA ASP A 49 17.47 -1.70 -5.26
C ASP A 49 18.33 -0.76 -4.38
N GLU A 50 17.72 0.11 -3.57
CA GLU A 50 18.45 1.09 -2.75
C GLU A 50 18.66 0.63 -1.29
N HIS A 51 17.64 0.06 -0.67
CA HIS A 51 17.66 -0.27 0.76
C HIS A 51 17.74 -1.78 1.03
N SER A 52 17.24 -2.59 0.10
CA SER A 52 17.05 -4.05 0.18
C SER A 52 16.44 -4.52 1.50
N VAL A 53 15.65 -3.69 2.19
CA VAL A 53 15.05 -3.98 3.50
C VAL A 53 13.62 -3.48 3.52
N CYS A 54 12.70 -4.33 3.97
CA CYS A 54 11.28 -3.99 4.07
C CYS A 54 11.08 -2.94 5.17
N PRO A 55 10.44 -1.77 4.88
CA PRO A 55 10.28 -0.71 5.87
C PRO A 55 9.33 -1.08 7.02
N VAL A 56 8.50 -2.12 6.83
CA VAL A 56 7.50 -2.56 7.82
C VAL A 56 8.10 -3.49 8.86
N CYS A 57 8.89 -4.47 8.42
CA CYS A 57 9.39 -5.55 9.29
C CYS A 57 10.91 -5.71 9.29
N GLN A 58 11.62 -4.84 8.59
CA GLN A 58 13.09 -4.79 8.54
C GLN A 58 13.75 -6.08 8.03
N LYS A 59 13.00 -6.96 7.36
CA LYS A 59 13.56 -8.15 6.68
C LYS A 59 14.20 -7.76 5.35
N HIS A 60 15.31 -8.42 5.02
CA HIS A 60 15.95 -8.27 3.72
C HIS A 60 15.01 -8.66 2.58
N VAL A 61 14.94 -7.81 1.55
CA VAL A 61 14.09 -7.98 0.38
C VAL A 61 14.92 -8.55 -0.75
N THR A 62 14.53 -9.72 -1.24
CA THR A 62 15.22 -10.38 -2.36
C THR A 62 14.48 -10.21 -3.68
N GLN A 63 13.14 -10.07 -3.63
CA GLN A 63 12.31 -9.94 -4.83
C GLN A 63 11.09 -9.05 -4.55
N VAL A 64 10.52 -8.54 -5.63
CA VAL A 64 9.27 -7.78 -5.66
C VAL A 64 8.31 -8.54 -6.55
N LEU A 65 7.11 -8.85 -6.06
CA LEU A 65 6.06 -9.52 -6.82
C LEU A 65 4.90 -8.57 -7.06
N ARG A 66 4.40 -8.55 -8.29
CA ARG A 66 3.15 -7.86 -8.62
C ARG A 66 1.96 -8.75 -8.26
N ILE A 67 1.02 -8.20 -7.51
CA ILE A 67 -0.23 -8.85 -7.14
C ILE A 67 -1.32 -8.37 -8.11
N PHE A 68 -2.00 -9.34 -8.71
CA PHE A 68 -3.20 -9.13 -9.52
C PHE A 68 -4.39 -9.65 -8.73
N SER A 69 -5.46 -8.85 -8.64
CA SER A 69 -6.74 -9.22 -8.02
C SER A 69 -7.84 -9.27 -9.07
#